data_AF-A0A0N1AI70-F1
#
_entry.id   AF-A0A0N1AI70-F1
#
_cell.length_a   1.000
_cell.length_b   1.000
_cell.length_c   1.000
_cell.angle_alpha   90.00
_cell.angle_beta   90.00
_cell.angle_gamma   90.00
#
_symmetry.space_group_name_H-M   'P 1'
#
loop_
_entity.id
_entity.type
_entity.pdbx_description
1 polymer ?
#
loop_
_entity_poly.entity_id
_entity_poly.type
_entity_poly.pdbx_seq_one_letter_code
_entity_poly.pdbx_strand_id
1 'polypeptide(L)'
;MVPIEPIVPENSGLARPAAGFADLLVQGLNAADAKVAHADALLSAFAAGDAIPVHQVTLALEQARLSVELAVQVRTRLLEVYRDFMSMQL
;
A
#
# COMPACT_ATOMS: atom_id res chain seq x y z
N MET A 1 10.04 -59.92 11.84
CA MET A 1 9.20 -58.95 11.10
C MET A 1 8.72 -57.91 12.10
N VAL A 2 9.32 -56.72 12.10
CA VAL A 2 8.89 -55.58 12.91
C VAL A 2 7.93 -54.76 12.07
N PRO A 3 6.70 -54.48 12.52
CA PRO A 3 5.77 -53.63 11.80
C PRO A 3 6.28 -52.18 11.82
N ILE A 4 6.44 -51.61 10.63
CA ILE A 4 6.77 -50.21 10.40
C ILE A 4 5.48 -49.38 10.61
N GLU A 5 5.48 -48.51 11.63
CA GLU A 5 4.42 -47.53 11.83
C GLU A 5 4.41 -46.52 10.66
N PRO A 6 3.23 -46.12 10.16
CA PRO A 6 3.14 -45.08 9.16
C PRO A 6 3.54 -43.74 9.79
N ILE A 7 4.54 -43.09 9.21
CA ILE A 7 4.84 -41.68 9.47
C ILE A 7 3.64 -40.83 9.05
N VAL A 8 2.82 -40.42 10.01
CA VAL A 8 1.80 -39.39 9.80
C VAL A 8 2.54 -38.05 9.70
N PRO A 9 2.47 -37.31 8.59
CA PRO A 9 3.04 -35.96 8.55
C PRO A 9 2.14 -35.01 9.33
N GLU A 10 2.41 -34.87 10.63
CA GLU A 10 1.81 -33.85 11.50
C GLU A 10 2.66 -32.57 11.50
N ASN A 11 2.52 -31.75 10.44
CA ASN A 11 2.85 -30.31 10.40
C ASN A 11 2.94 -29.85 8.93
N SER A 12 2.14 -28.89 8.50
CA SER A 12 2.33 -27.52 8.94
C SER A 12 1.05 -26.74 8.70
N GLY A 13 0.63 -25.96 9.69
CA GLY A 13 -0.44 -24.99 9.55
C GLY A 13 -0.24 -24.21 8.26
N LEU A 14 -1.26 -24.24 7.41
CA LEU A 14 -1.33 -23.50 6.17
C LEU A 14 -0.81 -22.08 6.45
N ALA A 15 0.39 -21.78 5.97
CA ALA A 15 0.90 -20.44 5.98
C ALA A 15 -0.19 -19.59 5.32
N ARG A 16 -0.79 -18.69 6.10
CA ARG A 16 -1.67 -17.66 5.53
C ARG A 16 -0.93 -17.09 4.33
N PRO A 17 -1.55 -17.00 3.14
CA PRO A 17 -0.87 -16.39 2.00
C PRO A 17 -0.34 -15.06 2.49
N ALA A 18 0.98 -14.90 2.51
CA ALA A 18 1.56 -13.59 2.76
C ALA A 18 0.94 -12.67 1.71
N ALA A 19 0.28 -11.59 2.15
CA ALA A 19 -0.37 -10.65 1.24
C ALA A 19 0.60 -10.34 0.11
N GLY A 20 0.16 -10.53 -1.13
CA GLY A 20 1.05 -10.38 -2.28
C GLY A 20 1.55 -8.94 -2.36
N PHE A 21 2.68 -8.72 -3.04
CA PHE A 21 3.13 -7.35 -3.32
C PHE A 21 2.04 -6.51 -4.00
N ALA A 22 1.23 -7.13 -4.87
CA ALA A 22 0.06 -6.50 -5.48
C ALA A 22 -0.97 -6.03 -4.44
N ASP A 23 -1.26 -6.84 -3.41
CA ASP A 23 -2.19 -6.47 -2.34
C ASP A 23 -1.62 -5.30 -1.51
N LEU A 24 -0.33 -5.33 -1.18
CA LEU A 24 0.35 -4.25 -0.48
C LEU A 24 0.34 -2.95 -1.30
N LEU A 25 0.53 -3.05 -2.61
CA LEU A 25 0.46 -1.91 -3.52
C LEU A 25 -0.95 -1.32 -3.55
N VAL A 26 -1.98 -2.15 -3.71
CA VAL A 26 -3.39 -1.71 -3.71
C VAL A 26 -3.74 -1.06 -2.37
N GLN A 27 -3.33 -1.67 -1.25
CA GLN A 27 -3.52 -1.09 0.08
C GLN A 27 -2.82 0.27 0.22
N GLY A 28 -1.59 0.39 -0.28
CA GLY A 28 -0.84 1.64 -0.27
C GLY A 28 -1.49 2.75 -1.12
N LEU A 29 -2.00 2.41 -2.31
CA LEU A 29 -2.73 3.34 -3.16
C LEU A 29 -4.04 3.80 -2.52
N ASN A 30 -4.81 2.88 -1.95
CA ASN A 30 -6.03 3.21 -1.21
C ASN A 30 -5.72 4.10 0.01
N ALA A 31 -4.60 3.87 0.69
CA ALA A 31 -4.16 4.70 1.79
C ALA A 31 -3.74 6.12 1.34
N ALA A 32 -3.12 6.25 0.17
CA ALA A 32 -2.82 7.55 -0.41
C ALA A 32 -4.10 8.32 -0.79
N ASP A 33 -5.06 7.64 -1.43
CA ASP A 33 -6.36 8.21 -1.79
C ASP A 33 -7.14 8.68 -0.56
N ALA A 34 -7.19 7.86 0.50
CA ALA A 34 -7.83 8.22 1.75
C ALA A 34 -7.22 9.48 2.39
N LYS A 35 -5.90 9.67 2.29
CA LYS A 35 -5.22 10.88 2.80
C LYS A 35 -5.56 12.12 1.99
N VAL A 36 -5.66 12.00 0.66
CA VAL A 36 -6.11 13.09 -0.22
C VAL A 36 -7.53 13.49 0.15
N ALA A 37 -8.46 12.53 0.22
CA ALA A 37 -9.85 12.78 0.58
C ALA A 37 -9.98 13.42 1.97
N HIS A 38 -9.19 12.97 2.95
CA HIS A 38 -9.16 13.55 4.28
C HIS A 38 -8.67 15.01 4.26
N ALA A 39 -7.60 15.30 3.52
CA ALA A 39 -7.08 16.66 3.39
C ALA A 39 -8.10 17.60 2.72
N ASP A 40 -8.79 17.13 1.69
CA ASP A 40 -9.85 17.88 1.00
C ASP A 40 -11.05 18.16 1.91
N ALA A 41 -11.43 17.19 2.75
CA ALA A 41 -12.52 17.36 3.72
C ALA A 41 -12.17 18.43 4.76
N LEU A 42 -10.95 18.38 5.32
CA LEU A 42 -10.49 19.40 6.27
C LEU A 42 -10.36 20.78 5.63
N LEU A 43 -9.86 20.86 4.41
CA LEU A 43 -9.76 22.12 3.67
C LEU A 43 -11.14 22.72 3.42
N SER A 44 -12.10 21.89 3.02
CA SER A 44 -13.47 22.33 2.75
C SER A 44 -14.16 22.83 4.02
N ALA A 45 -14.02 22.10 5.13
CA ALA A 45 -14.59 22.49 6.42
C ALA A 45 -13.94 23.78 6.96
N PHE A 46 -12.61 23.91 6.83
CA PHE A 46 -11.91 25.15 7.17
C PHE A 46 -12.37 26.34 6.32
N ALA A 47 -12.53 26.14 5.00
CA ALA A 47 -13.05 27.17 4.09
C ALA A 47 -14.51 27.54 4.36
N ALA A 48 -15.31 26.60 4.88
CA ALA A 48 -16.69 26.84 5.32
C ALA A 48 -16.79 27.66 6.63
N GLY A 49 -15.66 27.93 7.29
CA GLY A 49 -15.60 28.68 8.53
C GLY A 49 -15.72 27.84 9.79
N ASP A 50 -15.60 26.51 9.69
CA ASP A 50 -15.51 25.65 10.87
C ASP A 50 -14.24 26.00 11.67
N ALA A 51 -14.31 25.85 12.99
CA ALA A 51 -13.22 26.13 13.91
C ALA A 51 -12.13 25.05 13.87
N ILE A 52 -11.64 24.72 12.67
CA ILE A 52 -10.54 23.79 12.44
C ILE A 52 -9.23 24.56 12.55
N PRO A 53 -8.28 24.13 13.40
CA PRO A 53 -6.98 24.77 13.46
C PRO A 53 -6.25 24.65 12.13
N VAL A 54 -5.73 25.76 11.61
CA VAL A 54 -5.03 25.82 10.31
C VAL A 54 -3.89 24.81 10.19
N HIS A 55 -3.19 24.53 11.29
CA HIS A 55 -2.07 23.58 11.30
C HIS A 55 -2.50 22.12 11.04
N GLN A 56 -3.76 21.77 11.34
CA GLN A 56 -4.28 20.44 11.03
C GLN A 56 -4.55 20.29 9.53
N VAL A 57 -5.10 21.34 8.90
CA VAL A 57 -5.32 21.39 7.46
C VAL A 57 -3.98 21.29 6.72
N THR A 58 -2.99 22.10 7.11
CA THR A 58 -1.67 22.08 6.48
C THR A 58 -0.96 20.74 6.68
N LEU A 59 -1.04 20.15 7.89
CA LEU A 59 -0.46 18.83 8.15
C LEU A 59 -1.09 17.75 7.27
N ALA A 60 -2.42 17.75 7.14
CA ALA A 60 -3.13 16.79 6.31
C ALA A 60 -2.75 16.93 4.83
N LEU A 61 -2.64 18.18 4.33
CA LEU A 61 -2.19 18.45 2.96
C LEU A 61 -0.77 17.93 2.71
N GLU A 62 0.16 18.15 3.64
CA GLU A 62 1.53 17.62 3.52
C GLU A 62 1.57 16.09 3.54
N GLN A 63 0.78 15.45 4.40
CA GLN A 63 0.68 14.00 4.44
C GLN A 63 0.12 13.42 3.13
N ALA A 64 -0.90 14.07 2.56
CA ALA A 64 -1.46 13.70 1.26
C ALA A 64 -0.41 13.83 0.14
N ARG A 65 0.28 14.99 0.09
CA ARG A 65 1.34 15.26 -0.88
C ARG A 65 2.44 14.20 -0.85
N LEU A 66 3.01 13.92 0.31
CA LEU A 66 4.07 12.92 0.47
C LEU A 66 3.61 11.50 0.07
N SER A 67 2.36 11.17 0.36
CA SER A 67 1.80 9.85 0.04
C SER A 67 1.62 9.66 -1.47
N VAL A 68 1.17 10.70 -2.16
CA VAL A 68 1.05 10.70 -3.63
C VAL A 68 2.43 10.65 -4.28
N GLU A 69 3.40 11.41 -3.78
CA GLU A 69 4.79 11.36 -4.27
C GLU A 69 5.37 9.94 -4.18
N LEU A 70 5.17 9.27 -3.04
CA LEU A 70 5.58 7.88 -2.87
C LEU A 70 4.87 6.95 -3.88
N ALA A 71 3.56 7.12 -4.07
CA ALA A 71 2.80 6.32 -5.04
C ALA A 71 3.33 6.47 -6.47
N VAL A 72 3.69 7.70 -6.87
CA VAL A 72 4.30 7.97 -8.18
C VAL A 72 5.66 7.28 -8.30
N GLN A 73 6.51 7.35 -7.27
CA GLN A 73 7.82 6.68 -7.28
C GLN A 73 7.68 5.16 -7.46
N VAL A 74 6.74 4.54 -6.74
CA VAL A 74 6.48 3.10 -6.86
C VAL A 74 5.97 2.74 -8.26
N ARG A 75 5.01 3.52 -8.80
CA ARG A 75 4.52 3.35 -10.17
C ARG A 75 5.65 3.40 -11.19
N THR A 76 6.51 4.40 -11.09
CA THR A 76 7.67 4.57 -11.99
C THR A 76 8.59 3.35 -11.91
N ARG A 77 8.94 2.92 -10.69
CA ARG A 77 9.81 1.75 -10.49
C ARG A 77 9.21 0.47 -11.09
N LEU A 78 7.90 0.26 -10.98
CA LEU A 78 7.24 -0.90 -11.57
C LEU A 78 7.26 -0.89 -13.10
N LEU A 79 7.03 0.28 -13.71
CA LEU A 79 7.10 0.42 -15.17
C LEU A 79 8.52 0.22 -15.69
N GLU A 80 9.53 0.69 -14.96
CA GLU A 80 10.94 0.45 -15.26
C GLU A 80 11.28 -1.04 -15.23
N VAL A 81 10.94 -1.72 -14.14
CA VAL A 81 11.21 -3.16 -13.98
C VAL A 81 10.53 -3.96 -15.09
N TYR A 82 9.27 -3.64 -15.42
CA TYR A 82 8.58 -4.28 -16.53
C TYR A 82 9.29 -4.07 -17.88
N ARG A 83 9.76 -2.84 -18.15
CA ARG A 83 10.50 -2.51 -19.37
C ARG A 83 11.85 -3.22 -19.43
N ASP A 84 12.57 -3.30 -18.31
CA ASP A 84 13.87 -3.95 -18.19
C ASP A 84 13.78 -5.44 -18.55
N PHE A 85 12.79 -6.15 -17.98
CA PHE A 85 12.53 -7.56 -18.32
C PHE A 85 12.28 -7.79 -19.82
N MET A 86 11.56 -6.89 -20.49
CA MET A 86 11.30 -6.98 -21.93
C MET A 86 12.54 -6.64 -22.77
N SER A 87 13.42 -5.77 -22.27
CA SER A 87 14.65 -5.35 -22.97
C SER A 87 15.74 -6.42 -22.97
N MET A 88 15.74 -7.36 -22.01
CA MET A 88 16.74 -8.44 -21.95
C MET A 88 16.47 -9.57 -22.95
N GLN A 89 15.28 -9.63 -23.55
CA GLN A 89 14.86 -10.69 -24.47
C GLN A 89 14.93 -10.27 -25.96
N LEU A 90 15.32 -9.03 -26.24
CA LEU A 90 15.61 -8.48 -27.56
C LEU A 90 17.13 -8.38 -27.75
#